data_AF-A0A3P6S9U4-F1
#
_entry.id   AF-A0A3P6S9U4-F1
#
_cell.length_a   1.000
_cell.length_b   1.000
_cell.length_c   1.000
_cell.angle_alpha   90.00
_cell.angle_beta   90.00
_cell.angle_gamma   90.00
#
_symmetry.space_group_name_H-M   'P 1'
#
loop_
_entity.id
_entity.type
_entity.pdbx_description
1 polymer ?
#
loop_
_entity_poly.entity_id
_entity_poly.type
_entity_poly.pdbx_seq_one_letter_code
_entity_poly.pdbx_strand_id
1 'polypeptide(L)'
;MQSFFRLWYEPLNKFLLVRSSELDSSLRFPLSPFKLVNARTDFPQLCVGVQATESNDKYEFSWVKFEDRKILNPSETLDISMFNNAKLDIVGMSQIGKDSLLFAYKNKVVITDLEGREKTKLAVFTFNFHIEYIHTMPDSILAFHSHGVQGRCLSNNTVTQDISDMSKIYRVIGNDRVIALKSHPLCSCEKHDIYLLTGHEATPTE
;
A
#
# COMPACT_ATOMS: atom_id res chain seq x y z
N MET A 1 8.98 14.85 -43.28
CA MET A 1 7.51 14.89 -43.49
C MET A 1 6.93 13.74 -42.68
N GLN A 2 6.18 14.04 -41.63
CA GLN A 2 5.65 13.08 -40.66
C GLN A 2 4.58 12.19 -41.30
N SER A 3 4.76 10.88 -41.27
CA SER A 3 3.68 9.94 -41.57
C SER A 3 2.94 9.62 -40.27
N PHE A 4 1.81 10.30 -40.08
CA PHE A 4 0.82 9.98 -39.05
C PHE A 4 0.11 8.68 -39.44
N PHE A 5 0.39 7.57 -38.76
CA PHE A 5 -0.56 6.46 -38.73
C PHE A 5 -1.62 6.78 -37.67
N ARG A 6 -2.72 7.41 -38.12
CA ARG A 6 -3.99 7.42 -37.40
C ARG A 6 -4.48 5.96 -37.35
N LEU A 7 -4.31 5.31 -36.20
CA LEU A 7 -5.05 4.10 -35.88
C LEU A 7 -6.53 4.49 -35.79
N TRP A 8 -7.30 4.11 -36.81
CA TRP A 8 -8.75 4.18 -36.78
C TRP A 8 -9.24 3.21 -35.70
N TYR A 9 -9.64 3.73 -34.54
CA TYR A 9 -10.30 2.95 -33.51
C TYR A 9 -11.82 3.09 -33.71
N GLU A 10 -12.49 2.03 -34.17
CA GLU A 10 -13.94 1.94 -34.08
C GLU A 10 -14.31 1.87 -32.59
N PRO A 11 -15.23 2.71 -32.08
CA PRO A 11 -15.71 2.59 -30.72
C PRO A 11 -16.62 1.37 -30.63
N LEU A 12 -16.03 0.19 -30.50
CA LEU A 12 -16.74 -0.96 -29.96
C LEU A 12 -17.14 -0.56 -28.53
N ASN A 13 -18.43 -0.58 -28.21
CA ASN A 13 -18.95 -0.51 -26.82
C ASN A 13 -18.53 -1.76 -26.02
N LYS A 14 -17.24 -2.07 -26.02
CA LYS A 14 -16.60 -3.24 -25.44
C LYS A 14 -15.29 -2.77 -24.82
N PHE A 15 -14.96 -3.32 -23.65
CA PHE A 15 -13.70 -3.03 -22.98
C PHE A 15 -12.53 -3.42 -23.89
N LEU A 16 -11.55 -2.53 -24.03
CA LEU A 16 -10.27 -2.85 -24.67
C LEU A 16 -9.42 -3.67 -23.69
N LEU A 17 -9.25 -4.95 -23.97
CA LEU A 17 -8.30 -5.78 -23.24
C LEU A 17 -6.88 -5.43 -23.70
N VAL A 18 -6.11 -4.77 -22.83
CA VAL A 18 -4.70 -4.45 -23.09
C VAL A 18 -3.82 -5.65 -22.73
N ARG A 19 -3.98 -6.20 -21.51
CA ARG A 19 -3.27 -7.39 -20.99
C ARG A 19 -4.10 -8.09 -19.90
N SER A 20 -3.87 -9.39 -19.73
CA SER A 20 -4.44 -10.20 -18.65
C SER A 20 -3.38 -11.12 -18.05
N SER A 21 -3.41 -11.31 -16.73
CA SER A 21 -2.67 -12.37 -16.02
C SER A 21 -3.67 -13.24 -15.27
N GLU A 22 -3.46 -14.55 -15.28
CA GLU A 22 -4.21 -15.47 -14.44
C GLU A 22 -3.74 -15.34 -12.98
N LEU A 23 -4.70 -15.35 -12.05
CA LEU A 23 -4.42 -15.46 -10.63
C LEU A 23 -4.60 -16.93 -10.21
N ASP A 24 -3.76 -17.40 -9.30
CA ASP A 24 -3.91 -18.74 -8.75
C ASP A 24 -5.25 -18.86 -7.99
N SER A 25 -5.96 -19.95 -8.24
CA SER A 25 -7.17 -20.39 -7.54
C SER A 25 -7.04 -20.44 -6.01
N SER A 26 -5.82 -20.55 -5.48
CA SER A 26 -5.53 -20.54 -4.05
C SER A 26 -5.70 -19.17 -3.39
N LEU A 27 -5.69 -18.07 -4.17
CA LEU A 27 -5.82 -16.72 -3.64
C LEU A 27 -7.24 -16.45 -3.10
N ARG A 28 -7.31 -15.99 -1.85
CA ARG A 28 -8.56 -15.56 -1.21
C ARG A 28 -8.68 -14.04 -1.27
N PHE A 29 -9.86 -13.55 -1.63
CA PHE A 29 -10.19 -12.14 -1.64
C PHE A 29 -10.90 -11.73 -0.34
N PRO A 30 -10.70 -10.50 0.16
CA PRO A 30 -9.85 -9.44 -0.42
C PRO A 30 -8.35 -9.72 -0.23
N LEU A 31 -7.55 -9.38 -1.24
CA LEU A 31 -6.10 -9.50 -1.16
C LEU A 31 -5.52 -8.34 -0.35
N SER A 32 -4.58 -8.65 0.54
CA SER A 32 -3.79 -7.64 1.24
C SER A 32 -2.30 -8.00 1.24
N PRO A 33 -1.42 -7.11 0.72
CA PRO A 33 -1.77 -5.89 0.00
C PRO A 33 -2.41 -6.21 -1.36
N PHE A 34 -3.07 -5.22 -1.95
CA PHE A 34 -3.45 -5.22 -3.36
C PHE A 34 -3.00 -3.89 -3.95
N LYS A 35 -1.76 -3.83 -4.45
CA LYS A 35 -1.16 -2.57 -4.90
C LYS A 35 -0.49 -2.68 -6.26
N LEU A 36 -0.92 -1.83 -7.19
CA LEU A 36 -0.27 -1.66 -8.48
C LEU A 36 0.97 -0.78 -8.32
N VAL A 37 2.12 -1.26 -8.83
CA VAL A 37 3.44 -0.65 -8.70
C VAL A 37 4.03 -0.44 -10.08
N ASN A 38 4.54 0.77 -10.35
CA ASN A 38 5.26 1.04 -11.58
C ASN A 38 6.72 0.62 -11.43
N ALA A 39 7.05 -0.58 -11.91
CA ALA A 39 8.38 -1.19 -11.81
C ALA A 39 9.33 -0.83 -12.96
N ARG A 40 9.03 0.23 -13.74
CA ARG A 40 9.80 0.63 -14.93
C ARG A 40 9.86 -0.46 -16.03
N THR A 41 8.92 -1.38 -16.01
CA THR A 41 8.62 -2.33 -17.07
C THR A 41 7.55 -1.74 -18.01
N ASP A 42 7.32 -2.36 -19.16
CA ASP A 42 6.31 -1.91 -20.13
C ASP A 42 4.89 -1.85 -19.53
N PHE A 43 4.62 -2.71 -18.54
CA PHE A 43 3.38 -2.74 -17.77
C PHE A 43 3.67 -2.65 -16.27
N PRO A 44 2.78 -2.03 -15.48
CA PRO A 44 2.90 -2.06 -14.02
C PRO A 44 2.77 -3.49 -13.48
N GLN A 45 3.25 -3.73 -12.27
CA GLN A 45 3.16 -5.03 -11.59
C GLN A 45 2.23 -4.91 -10.39
N LEU A 46 1.46 -5.97 -10.10
CA LEU A 46 0.55 -5.99 -8.96
C LEU A 46 1.18 -6.78 -7.82
N CYS A 47 1.40 -6.13 -6.67
CA CYS A 47 1.80 -6.78 -5.43
C CYS A 47 0.56 -7.35 -4.71
N VAL A 48 0.61 -8.64 -4.40
CA VAL A 48 -0.48 -9.39 -3.74
C VAL A 48 -0.08 -10.02 -2.39
N GLY A 49 1.17 -9.79 -1.97
CA GLY A 49 1.73 -10.42 -0.78
C GLY A 49 3.09 -9.85 -0.42
N VAL A 50 3.40 -9.85 0.88
CA VAL A 50 4.72 -9.53 1.43
C VAL A 50 5.06 -10.59 2.46
N GLN A 51 6.30 -11.07 2.44
CA GLN A 51 6.82 -12.04 3.39
C GLN A 51 8.12 -11.53 4.01
N ALA A 52 8.32 -11.81 5.29
CA ALA A 52 9.62 -11.60 5.91
C ALA A 52 10.57 -12.71 5.46
N THR A 53 11.84 -12.37 5.22
CA THR A 53 12.88 -13.37 4.95
C THR A 53 13.66 -13.67 6.24
N GLU A 54 14.60 -14.62 6.17
CA GLU A 54 15.56 -14.86 7.27
C GLU A 54 16.48 -13.65 7.51
N SER A 55 16.65 -12.78 6.51
CA SER A 55 17.37 -11.52 6.65
C SER A 55 16.45 -10.43 7.18
N ASN A 56 16.88 -9.77 8.25
CA ASN A 56 16.07 -8.73 8.90
C ASN A 56 15.79 -7.49 8.04
N ASP A 57 16.62 -7.24 7.02
CA ASP A 57 16.59 -6.08 6.13
C ASP A 57 15.98 -6.38 4.75
N LYS A 58 15.47 -7.60 4.56
CA LYS A 58 14.93 -8.07 3.28
C LYS A 58 13.54 -8.68 3.43
N TYR A 59 12.66 -8.26 2.53
CA TYR A 59 11.31 -8.73 2.38
C TYR A 59 11.12 -9.32 0.98
N GLU A 60 10.23 -10.30 0.87
CA GLU A 60 9.88 -10.91 -0.41
C GLU A 60 8.47 -10.47 -0.83
N PHE A 61 8.36 -9.98 -2.06
CA PHE A 61 7.11 -9.53 -2.64
C PHE A 61 6.53 -10.57 -3.58
N SER A 62 5.24 -10.88 -3.41
CA SER A 62 4.49 -11.71 -4.34
C SER A 62 3.96 -10.82 -5.47
N TRP A 63 4.55 -10.96 -6.66
CA TRP A 63 4.23 -10.15 -7.84
C TRP A 63 3.36 -10.89 -8.85
N VAL A 64 2.36 -10.21 -9.36
CA VAL A 64 1.63 -10.58 -10.58
C VAL A 64 2.07 -9.64 -11.69
N LYS A 65 2.72 -10.19 -12.72
CA LYS A 65 3.27 -9.44 -13.85
C LYS A 65 2.40 -9.62 -15.09
N PHE A 66 2.18 -8.55 -15.84
CA PHE A 66 1.38 -8.55 -17.06
C PHE A 66 2.27 -8.70 -18.32
N GLU A 67 3.17 -9.67 -18.30
CA GLU A 67 4.13 -9.93 -19.39
C GLU A 67 3.57 -10.92 -20.44
N ASP A 68 4.12 -10.91 -21.66
CA ASP A 68 3.83 -11.92 -22.67
C ASP A 68 4.31 -13.29 -22.17
N ARG A 69 3.40 -14.27 -22.03
CA ARG A 69 3.77 -15.68 -21.82
C ARG A 69 4.65 -16.12 -22.99
N LYS A 70 5.97 -16.02 -22.87
CA LYS A 70 6.84 -17.03 -23.48
C LYS A 70 6.41 -18.34 -22.84
N ILE A 71 6.22 -19.39 -23.63
CA ILE A 71 5.82 -20.72 -23.15
C ILE A 71 6.76 -21.10 -22.00
N LEU A 72 6.32 -20.91 -20.76
CA LEU A 72 7.04 -21.38 -19.59
C LEU A 72 6.85 -22.89 -19.60
N ASN A 73 7.97 -23.62 -19.55
CA ASN A 73 7.94 -25.04 -19.30
C ASN A 73 7.11 -25.29 -18.02
N PRO A 74 6.32 -26.37 -17.93
CA PRO A 74 5.43 -26.65 -16.78
C PRO A 74 6.12 -26.77 -15.42
N SER A 75 7.45 -26.63 -15.38
CA SER A 75 8.30 -26.78 -14.21
C SER A 75 8.54 -25.49 -13.42
N GLU A 76 8.17 -24.32 -13.97
CA GLU A 76 8.20 -23.03 -13.25
C GLU A 76 6.80 -22.67 -12.73
N THR A 77 6.09 -23.66 -12.20
CA THR A 77 5.02 -23.39 -11.24
C THR A 77 5.67 -22.73 -10.03
N LEU A 78 5.29 -21.48 -9.74
CA LEU A 78 5.53 -20.86 -8.43
C LEU A 78 5.17 -21.90 -7.37
N ASP A 79 6.19 -22.45 -6.69
CA ASP A 79 6.01 -23.48 -5.69
C ASP A 79 5.51 -22.81 -4.41
N ILE A 80 4.20 -22.53 -4.41
CA ILE A 80 3.47 -21.79 -3.36
C ILE A 80 3.22 -22.69 -2.12
N SER A 81 3.77 -23.91 -2.12
CA SER A 81 3.71 -24.83 -0.99
C SER A 81 4.50 -24.37 0.25
N MET A 82 5.30 -23.29 0.16
CA MET A 82 6.04 -22.70 1.30
C MET A 82 5.32 -21.58 2.06
N PHE A 83 4.06 -21.27 1.76
CA PHE A 83 3.38 -20.04 2.22
C PHE A 83 2.97 -20.00 3.71
N ASN A 84 3.36 -20.97 4.54
CA ASN A 84 2.65 -21.20 5.80
C ASN A 84 3.25 -20.57 7.06
N ASN A 85 4.41 -19.90 7.07
CA ASN A 85 4.93 -19.30 8.32
C ASN A 85 5.51 -17.87 8.26
N ALA A 86 5.62 -17.21 7.09
CA ALA A 86 6.29 -15.91 6.98
C ALA A 86 5.49 -14.78 6.28
N LYS A 87 4.24 -15.01 5.88
CA LYS A 87 3.41 -13.97 5.25
C LYS A 87 3.02 -12.89 6.27
N LEU A 88 3.25 -11.64 5.90
CA LEU A 88 2.90 -10.48 6.71
C LEU A 88 1.45 -10.07 6.44
N ASP A 89 0.73 -9.76 7.52
CA ASP A 89 -0.58 -9.12 7.44
C ASP A 89 -0.39 -7.62 7.16
N ILE A 90 -0.43 -7.28 5.88
CA ILE A 90 -0.20 -5.91 5.43
C ILE A 90 -1.48 -5.11 5.58
N VAL A 91 -1.37 -3.96 6.25
CA VAL A 91 -2.48 -3.03 6.50
C VAL A 91 -2.62 -2.02 5.37
N GLY A 92 -1.51 -1.67 4.72
CA GLY A 92 -1.50 -0.83 3.54
C GLY A 92 -0.15 -0.78 2.86
N MET A 93 -0.15 -0.46 1.57
CA MET A 93 1.03 -0.36 0.73
C MET A 93 0.92 0.80 -0.27
N SER A 94 2.02 1.53 -0.44
CA SER A 94 2.16 2.66 -1.34
C SER A 94 3.53 2.64 -2.03
N GLN A 95 3.57 3.04 -3.30
CA GLN A 95 4.84 3.36 -3.95
C GLN A 95 5.21 4.81 -3.62
N ILE A 96 6.43 5.04 -3.13
CA ILE A 96 6.97 6.37 -2.88
C ILE A 96 8.15 6.62 -3.83
N GLY A 97 8.14 7.77 -4.49
CA GLY A 97 9.12 8.04 -5.55
C GLY A 97 9.06 7.03 -6.69
N LYS A 98 10.21 6.74 -7.31
CA LYS A 98 10.30 5.90 -8.52
C LYS A 98 10.73 4.46 -8.27
N ASP A 99 11.24 4.17 -7.08
CA ASP A 99 12.00 2.95 -6.79
C ASP A 99 11.91 2.59 -5.29
N SER A 100 10.79 2.93 -4.65
CA SER A 100 10.60 2.59 -3.24
C SER A 100 9.17 2.23 -2.93
N LEU A 101 9.01 1.27 -2.03
CA LEU A 101 7.74 0.78 -1.53
C LEU A 101 7.68 1.01 -0.04
N LEU A 102 6.56 1.57 0.39
CA LEU A 102 6.18 1.70 1.78
C LEU A 102 5.06 0.72 2.07
N PHE A 103 5.19 -0.09 3.11
CA PHE A 103 4.11 -0.93 3.60
C PHE A 103 4.04 -0.94 5.12
N ALA A 104 2.84 -1.14 5.66
CA ALA A 104 2.60 -1.20 7.09
C ALA A 104 2.12 -2.59 7.51
N TYR A 105 2.64 -3.09 8.64
CA TYR A 105 2.17 -4.32 9.27
C TYR A 105 2.39 -4.23 10.77
N LYS A 106 1.46 -4.78 11.57
CA LYS A 106 1.51 -4.70 13.04
C LYS A 106 1.70 -3.24 13.50
N ASN A 107 2.82 -2.94 14.14
CA ASN A 107 3.20 -1.62 14.64
C ASN A 107 4.36 -0.99 13.85
N LYS A 108 4.63 -1.48 12.64
CA LYS A 108 5.77 -1.06 11.81
C LYS A 108 5.31 -0.52 10.48
N VAL A 109 5.99 0.52 10.02
CA VAL A 109 5.99 0.96 8.62
C VAL A 109 7.40 0.76 8.08
N VAL A 110 7.52 0.09 6.95
CA VAL A 110 8.81 -0.27 6.34
C VAL A 110 8.92 0.31 4.94
N ILE A 111 10.09 0.84 4.63
CA ILE A 111 10.46 1.41 3.33
C ILE A 111 11.57 0.57 2.71
N THR A 112 11.29 0.03 1.53
CA THR A 112 12.20 -0.83 0.77
C THR A 112 12.38 -0.30 -0.65
N ASP A 113 13.39 -0.81 -1.36
CA ASP A 113 13.43 -0.77 -2.82
C ASP A 113 12.38 -1.72 -3.43
N LEU A 114 12.36 -1.84 -4.76
CA LEU A 114 11.40 -2.72 -5.44
C LEU A 114 11.76 -4.21 -5.27
N GLU A 115 12.99 -4.49 -4.87
CA GLU A 115 13.56 -5.80 -4.58
C GLU A 115 13.35 -6.23 -3.11
N GLY A 116 12.73 -5.36 -2.30
CA GLY A 116 12.37 -5.62 -0.92
C GLY A 116 13.50 -5.41 0.09
N ARG A 117 14.58 -4.72 -0.28
CA ARG A 117 15.66 -4.37 0.65
C ARG A 117 15.44 -3.00 1.28
N GLU A 118 15.71 -2.88 2.56
CA GLU A 118 15.67 -1.61 3.28
C GLU A 118 16.70 -0.61 2.72
N LYS A 119 16.25 0.56 2.23
CA LYS A 119 17.14 1.51 1.53
C LYS A 119 18.01 2.36 2.45
N THR A 120 17.59 2.58 3.69
CA THR A 120 18.21 3.55 4.60
C THR A 120 18.16 3.08 6.05
N LYS A 121 18.95 3.71 6.92
CA LYS A 121 18.87 3.48 8.38
C LYS A 121 17.52 3.85 8.99
N LEU A 122 16.72 4.68 8.30
CA LEU A 122 15.35 5.05 8.69
C LEU A 122 14.30 4.29 7.87
N ALA A 123 14.64 3.11 7.35
CA ALA A 123 13.70 2.29 6.60
C ALA A 123 12.52 1.80 7.45
N VAL A 124 12.69 1.67 8.77
CA VAL A 124 11.68 1.10 9.67
C VAL A 124 11.22 2.12 10.71
N PHE A 125 9.93 2.46 10.67
CA PHE A 125 9.26 3.31 11.64
C PHE A 125 8.48 2.41 12.59
N THR A 126 8.85 2.42 13.87
CA THR A 126 8.14 1.63 14.90
C THR A 126 7.24 2.53 15.73
N PHE A 127 5.98 2.13 15.84
CA PHE A 127 4.95 2.78 16.64
C PHE A 127 4.74 2.00 17.94
N ASN A 128 4.27 2.69 18.97
CA ASN A 128 3.90 2.10 20.26
C ASN A 128 2.46 1.54 20.27
N PHE A 129 1.82 1.46 19.11
CA PHE A 129 0.46 0.96 18.92
C PHE A 129 0.35 0.08 17.67
N HIS A 130 -0.70 -0.72 17.58
CA HIS A 130 -1.05 -1.47 16.37
C HIS A 130 -1.66 -0.52 15.32
N ILE A 131 -1.13 -0.56 14.10
CA ILE A 131 -1.57 0.27 12.99
C ILE A 131 -2.78 -0.40 12.34
N GLU A 132 -3.91 0.30 12.32
CA GLU A 132 -5.14 -0.16 11.66
C GLU A 132 -5.30 0.41 10.24
N TYR A 133 -4.64 1.55 9.97
CA TYR A 133 -4.60 2.15 8.64
C TYR A 133 -3.35 3.01 8.47
N ILE A 134 -2.82 3.06 7.24
CA ILE A 134 -1.66 3.90 6.89
C ILE A 134 -2.01 4.80 5.71
N HIS A 135 -1.80 6.11 5.87
CA HIS A 135 -1.85 7.08 4.79
C HIS A 135 -0.45 7.60 4.49
N THR A 136 -0.05 7.57 3.22
CA THR A 136 1.29 7.99 2.77
C THR A 136 1.20 9.33 2.07
N MET A 137 1.98 10.31 2.53
CA MET A 137 2.13 11.64 1.94
C MET A 137 3.56 11.79 1.38
N PRO A 138 3.85 12.83 0.58
CA PRO A 138 5.16 12.98 -0.06
C PRO A 138 6.36 12.99 0.90
N ASP A 139 6.20 13.56 2.10
CA ASP A 139 7.27 13.80 3.08
C ASP A 139 7.00 13.16 4.45
N SER A 140 5.85 12.51 4.61
CA SER A 140 5.34 12.08 5.90
C SER A 140 4.32 10.93 5.78
N ILE A 141 4.02 10.31 6.92
CA ILE A 141 3.05 9.22 7.05
C ILE A 141 2.09 9.52 8.19
N LEU A 142 0.83 9.12 8.03
CA LEU A 142 -0.16 9.09 9.11
C LEU A 142 -0.53 7.64 9.42
N ALA A 143 -0.14 7.18 10.60
CA ALA A 143 -0.49 5.86 11.11
C ALA A 143 -1.69 5.98 12.06
N PHE A 144 -2.79 5.36 11.69
CA PHE A 144 -4.03 5.38 12.45
C PHE A 144 -4.12 4.16 13.36
N HIS A 145 -4.65 4.37 14.55
CA HIS A 145 -5.05 3.33 15.50
C HIS A 145 -6.50 3.57 15.92
N SER A 146 -7.08 2.64 16.68
CA SER A 146 -8.47 2.71 17.10
C SER A 146 -8.87 4.02 17.78
N HIS A 147 -7.94 4.74 18.41
CA HIS A 147 -8.24 5.92 19.22
C HIS A 147 -7.67 7.22 18.64
N GLY A 148 -7.09 7.19 17.44
CA GLY A 148 -6.33 8.34 16.99
C GLY A 148 -5.42 8.10 15.81
N VAL A 149 -4.48 9.02 15.65
CA VAL A 149 -3.53 9.07 14.55
C VAL A 149 -2.22 9.69 15.00
N GLN A 150 -1.11 9.09 14.57
CA GLN A 150 0.22 9.67 14.72
C GLN A 150 0.83 9.92 13.35
N GLY A 151 1.22 11.17 13.11
CA GLY A 151 1.96 11.61 11.95
C GLY A 151 3.46 11.58 12.20
N ARG A 152 4.25 11.09 11.23
CA ARG A 152 5.71 11.15 11.29
C ARG A 152 6.31 11.61 9.98
N CYS A 153 7.37 12.41 10.04
CA CYS A 153 8.13 12.80 8.86
C CYS A 153 9.02 11.64 8.39
N LEU A 154 9.02 11.37 7.09
CA LEU A 154 9.78 10.29 6.46
C LEU A 154 11.30 10.51 6.52
N SER A 155 11.76 11.76 6.53
CA SER A 155 13.19 12.08 6.44
C SER A 155 13.94 11.91 7.76
N ASN A 156 13.27 12.12 8.89
CA ASN A 156 13.90 12.22 10.20
C ASN A 156 13.11 11.49 11.31
N ASN A 157 11.98 10.85 10.99
CA ASN A 157 11.10 10.15 11.93
C ASN A 157 10.56 11.05 13.07
N THR A 158 10.56 12.39 12.92
CA THR A 158 9.97 13.29 13.92
C THR A 158 8.46 13.15 13.90
N VAL A 159 7.85 13.06 15.08
CA VAL A 159 6.41 13.09 15.23
C VAL A 159 5.91 14.49 14.86
N THR A 160 5.09 14.56 13.81
CA THR A 160 4.50 15.83 13.31
C THR A 160 3.10 16.05 13.86
N GLN A 161 2.40 14.97 14.20
CA GLN A 161 1.05 14.98 14.75
C GLN A 161 0.90 13.81 15.71
N ASP A 162 0.21 14.00 16.82
CA ASP A 162 -0.17 12.93 17.75
C ASP A 162 -1.52 13.28 18.36
N ILE A 163 -2.57 12.65 17.83
CA ILE A 163 -3.95 12.87 18.25
C ILE A 163 -4.45 11.56 18.83
N SER A 164 -4.89 11.58 20.08
CA SER A 164 -5.45 10.43 20.76
C SER A 164 -6.67 10.84 21.60
N ASP A 165 -7.77 10.13 21.39
CA ASP A 165 -9.02 10.28 22.14
C ASP A 165 -9.54 8.90 22.53
N MET A 166 -9.31 8.53 23.79
CA MET A 166 -9.69 7.23 24.35
C MET A 166 -11.21 7.10 24.61
N SER A 167 -11.99 8.18 24.44
CA SER A 167 -13.44 8.14 24.60
C SER A 167 -14.17 7.60 23.36
N LYS A 168 -13.48 7.53 22.21
CA LYS A 168 -14.03 7.13 20.92
C LYS A 168 -13.18 6.07 20.24
N ILE A 169 -13.82 5.35 19.32
CA ILE A 169 -13.16 4.50 18.34
C ILE A 169 -13.31 5.16 16.97
N TYR A 170 -12.21 5.26 16.24
CA TYR A 170 -12.11 5.79 14.89
C TYR A 170 -11.72 4.67 13.92
N ARG A 171 -12.31 4.69 12.72
CA ARG A 171 -11.93 3.81 11.62
C ARG A 171 -11.93 4.58 10.31
N VAL A 172 -10.86 4.45 9.54
CA VAL A 172 -10.81 5.00 8.18
C VAL A 172 -11.77 4.22 7.29
N ILE A 173 -12.67 4.93 6.63
CA ILE A 173 -13.68 4.36 5.71
C ILE A 173 -13.52 4.86 4.27
N GLY A 174 -12.65 5.84 4.04
CA GLY A 174 -12.37 6.37 2.71
C GLY A 174 -11.10 7.19 2.69
N ASN A 175 -10.38 7.13 1.58
CA ASN A 175 -9.17 7.91 1.32
C ASN A 175 -9.07 8.15 -0.18
N ASP A 176 -9.70 9.24 -0.62
CA ASP A 176 -9.59 9.73 -2.00
C ASP A 176 -8.97 11.13 -1.94
N ARG A 177 -9.79 12.19 -2.02
CA ARG A 177 -9.31 13.57 -1.85
C ARG A 177 -9.08 13.96 -0.38
N VAL A 178 -9.87 13.38 0.51
CA VAL A 178 -9.82 13.59 1.96
C VAL A 178 -9.96 12.24 2.65
N ILE A 179 -9.38 12.12 3.84
CA ILE A 179 -9.55 10.92 4.65
C ILE A 179 -10.86 11.03 5.41
N ALA A 180 -11.76 10.07 5.19
CA ALA A 180 -13.02 9.97 5.91
C ALA A 180 -12.90 8.95 7.04
N LEU A 181 -13.24 9.37 8.26
CA LEU A 181 -13.29 8.52 9.45
C LEU A 181 -14.74 8.28 9.85
N LYS A 182 -15.06 7.03 10.17
CA LYS A 182 -16.22 6.68 10.99
C LYS A 182 -15.78 6.70 12.45
N SER A 183 -16.57 7.29 13.35
CA SER A 183 -16.35 7.18 14.79
C SER A 183 -17.58 6.71 15.54
N HIS A 184 -17.38 6.11 16.71
CA HIS A 184 -18.42 5.94 17.73
C HIS A 184 -17.82 6.06 19.14
N PRO A 185 -18.60 6.42 20.17
CA PRO A 185 -18.15 6.36 21.55
C PRO A 185 -17.71 4.95 21.96
N LEU A 186 -16.71 4.83 22.84
CA LEU A 186 -16.30 3.53 23.36
C LEU A 186 -17.42 2.86 24.19
N CYS A 187 -18.25 3.67 24.85
CA CYS A 187 -19.35 3.20 25.70
C CYS A 187 -20.63 2.81 24.93
N SER A 188 -20.73 3.07 23.62
CA SER A 188 -21.92 2.75 22.81
C SER A 188 -21.59 2.63 21.33
N CYS A 189 -22.09 1.58 20.69
CA CYS A 189 -21.98 1.38 19.23
C CYS A 189 -23.25 1.81 18.47
N GLU A 190 -24.19 2.49 19.12
CA GLU A 190 -25.51 2.80 18.53
C GLU A 190 -25.48 4.01 17.59
N LYS A 191 -24.56 4.96 17.83
CA LYS A 191 -24.43 6.19 17.04
C LYS A 191 -23.05 6.27 16.41
N HIS A 192 -23.04 6.62 15.13
CA HIS A 192 -21.83 6.75 14.35
C HIS A 192 -21.78 8.13 13.72
N ASP A 193 -20.64 8.79 13.91
CA ASP A 193 -20.32 10.07 13.29
C ASP A 193 -19.34 9.86 12.14
N ILE A 194 -19.35 10.77 11.16
CA ILE A 194 -18.37 10.81 10.08
C ILE A 194 -17.55 12.09 10.21
N TYR A 195 -16.22 11.96 10.22
CA TYR A 195 -15.27 13.07 10.24
C TYR A 195 -14.49 13.08 8.93
N LEU A 196 -14.18 14.28 8.44
CA LEU A 196 -13.28 14.49 7.32
C LEU A 196 -12.00 15.09 7.86
N LEU A 197 -10.88 14.40 7.65
CA LEU A 197 -9.56 14.91 7.95
C LEU A 197 -9.02 15.66 6.74
N THR A 198 -8.67 16.91 6.97
CA THR A 198 -8.06 17.81 5.99
C THR A 198 -6.72 18.29 6.56
N GLY A 199 -5.67 18.30 5.74
CA GLY A 199 -4.39 18.87 6.16
C GLY A 199 -4.48 20.40 6.27
N HIS A 200 -3.73 20.98 7.21
CA HIS A 200 -3.31 22.37 7.10
C HIS A 200 -1.96 22.38 6.37
N GLU A 201 -1.94 22.88 5.14
CA GLU A 201 -0.69 23.39 4.57
C GLU A 201 -0.32 24.61 5.41
N ALA A 202 0.73 24.50 6.23
CA ALA A 202 1.31 25.68 6.84
C ALA A 202 1.74 26.60 5.69
N THR A 203 1.12 27.77 5.62
CA THR A 203 1.50 28.80 4.65
C THR A 203 2.98 29.10 4.89
N PRO A 204 3.87 28.95 3.90
CA PRO A 204 5.25 29.34 4.10
C PRO A 204 5.25 30.83 4.41
N THR A 205 5.73 31.18 5.60
CA THR A 205 6.08 32.57 5.92
C THR A 205 7.12 33.03 4.92
N GLU A 206 6.75 34.02 4.10
CA GLU A 206 7.63 34.78 3.22
C GLU A 206 8.80 35.44 3.97
#